data_AF-A0A3R7AWM4-F1
#
_entry.id   AF-A0A3R7AWM4-F1
#
_cell.length_a   1.000
_cell.length_b   1.000
_cell.length_c   1.000
_cell.angle_alpha   90.00
_cell.angle_beta   90.00
_cell.angle_gamma   90.00
#
_symmetry.space_group_name_H-M   'P 1'
#
loop_
_entity.id
_entity.type
_entity.pdbx_description
1 polymer ?
#
loop_
_entity_poly.entity_id
_entity_poly.type
_entity_poly.pdbx_seq_one_letter_code
_entity_poly.pdbx_strand_id
1 'polypeptide(L)'
;MRSPPRSKISPQKKPRRRYNHAKKREMILKMESASTRQLEAATGIPNSNLARWKQQADAILNFEGNMKRFHLHGAGRPNCIPDSDGLEIFMHKRRDAEKALTCTHLVNFLKRNNKDWLERYLANKTSGYKSLLKLLQRFCSD
;
A
#
# COMPACT_ATOMS: atom_id res chain seq x y z
N MET A 1 15.59 56.64 -3.06
CA MET A 1 15.92 55.38 -2.35
C MET A 1 14.90 54.32 -2.75
N ARG A 2 15.31 53.18 -3.33
CA ARG A 2 14.40 52.08 -3.71
C ARG A 2 14.30 51.09 -2.57
N SER A 3 13.08 50.77 -2.14
CA SER A 3 12.80 49.75 -1.13
C SER A 3 13.31 48.37 -1.57
N PRO A 4 13.79 47.50 -0.65
CA PRO A 4 14.27 46.18 -1.02
C PRO A 4 13.11 45.29 -1.49
N PRO A 5 13.36 44.33 -2.40
CA PRO A 5 12.32 43.43 -2.87
C PRO A 5 11.88 42.49 -1.74
N ARG A 6 10.56 42.44 -1.51
CA ARG A 6 9.91 41.54 -0.55
C ARG A 6 10.24 40.09 -0.91
N SER A 7 11.06 39.43 -0.09
CA SER A 7 11.39 38.01 -0.24
C SER A 7 10.11 37.18 -0.16
N LYS A 8 9.71 36.56 -1.28
CA LYS A 8 8.60 35.59 -1.31
C LYS A 8 9.11 34.23 -0.88
N ILE A 9 9.59 34.12 0.36
CA ILE A 9 9.78 32.79 0.98
C ILE A 9 8.40 32.39 1.49
N SER A 10 7.66 31.66 0.64
CA SER A 10 6.49 30.89 1.10
C SER A 10 6.91 30.09 2.34
N PRO A 11 6.16 30.12 3.46
CA PRO A 11 6.48 29.28 4.60
C PRO A 11 6.48 27.84 4.09
N GLN A 12 7.65 27.19 4.15
CA GLN A 12 7.78 25.78 3.77
C GLN A 12 6.70 24.99 4.54
N LYS A 13 5.76 24.39 3.80
CA LYS A 13 4.67 23.61 4.40
C LYS A 13 5.30 22.59 5.33
N LYS A 14 4.93 22.62 6.62
CA LYS A 14 5.43 21.66 7.60
C LYS A 14 5.25 20.24 7.05
N PRO A 15 6.29 19.38 7.11
CA PRO A 15 6.19 18.00 6.66
C PRO A 15 4.98 17.32 7.30
N ARG A 16 4.24 16.54 6.50
CA ARG A 16 3.09 15.78 7.02
C ARG A 16 3.56 14.85 8.13
N ARG A 17 3.00 15.01 9.32
CA ARG A 17 3.30 14.13 10.46
C ARG A 17 2.81 12.71 10.16
N ARG A 18 3.71 11.73 10.26
CA ARG A 18 3.39 10.31 10.10
C ARG A 18 3.36 9.65 11.47
N TYR A 19 2.42 8.73 11.67
CA TYR A 19 2.25 8.00 12.92
C TYR A 19 2.50 6.51 12.66
N ASN A 20 3.41 5.92 13.44
CA ASN A 20 3.73 4.50 13.37
C ASN A 20 2.65 3.67 14.09
N HIS A 21 2.70 2.35 13.91
CA HIS A 21 1.74 1.43 14.52
C HIS A 21 1.75 1.47 16.04
N ALA A 22 2.92 1.59 16.67
CA ALA A 22 3.02 1.76 18.12
C ALA A 22 2.15 2.93 18.61
N LYS A 23 2.27 4.09 17.96
CA LYS A 23 1.52 5.28 18.34
C LYS A 23 0.02 5.11 18.10
N LYS A 24 -0.37 4.48 16.99
CA LYS A 24 -1.79 4.22 16.70
C LYS A 24 -2.42 3.30 17.75
N ARG A 25 -1.70 2.22 18.12
CA ARG A 25 -2.15 1.26 19.13
C ARG A 25 -2.31 1.91 20.51
N GLU A 26 -1.32 2.70 20.92
CA GLU A 26 -1.38 3.49 22.15
C GLU A 26 -2.63 4.40 22.17
N MET A 27 -2.94 5.06 21.06
CA MET A 27 -4.11 5.94 20.99
C MET A 27 -5.43 5.16 21.01
N ILE A 28 -5.50 3.99 20.37
CA ILE A 28 -6.69 3.13 20.41
C ILE A 28 -6.99 2.69 21.84
N LEU A 29 -5.97 2.23 22.58
CA LEU A 29 -6.13 1.85 23.99
C LEU A 29 -6.59 3.04 24.83
N LYS A 30 -6.03 4.24 24.61
CA LYS A 30 -6.47 5.46 25.32
C LYS A 30 -7.90 5.90 24.95
N MET A 31 -8.41 5.51 23.78
CA MET A 31 -9.80 5.83 23.38
C MET A 31 -10.84 4.98 24.12
N GLU A 32 -10.44 3.92 24.83
CA GLU A 32 -11.34 3.14 25.69
C GLU A 32 -11.76 3.95 26.93
N SER A 33 -10.87 4.81 27.43
CA SER A 33 -11.10 5.61 28.64
C SER A 33 -11.31 7.11 28.39
N ALA A 34 -10.99 7.61 27.20
CA ALA A 34 -11.05 9.04 26.87
C ALA A 34 -11.68 9.32 25.50
N SER A 35 -12.33 10.47 25.37
CA SER A 35 -12.90 10.91 24.09
C SER A 35 -11.82 11.33 23.09
N THR A 36 -12.09 11.22 21.79
CA THR A 36 -11.14 11.65 20.74
C THR A 36 -10.81 13.15 20.83
N ARG A 37 -11.75 13.99 21.30
CA ARG A 37 -11.51 15.43 21.51
C ARG A 37 -10.50 15.70 22.63
N GLN A 38 -10.60 14.97 23.75
CA GLN A 38 -9.63 15.07 24.84
C GLN A 38 -8.24 14.61 24.38
N LEU A 39 -8.18 13.52 23.62
CA LEU A 39 -6.91 13.01 23.07
C LEU A 39 -6.29 13.96 22.04
N GLU A 40 -7.10 14.61 21.20
CA GLU A 40 -6.63 15.65 20.28
C GLU A 40 -6.00 16.82 21.04
N ALA A 41 -6.66 17.33 22.08
CA ALA A 41 -6.12 18.39 22.92
C ALA A 41 -4.80 17.97 23.61
N ALA A 42 -4.72 16.74 24.11
CA ALA A 42 -3.54 16.25 24.82
C ALA A 42 -2.34 15.91 23.91
N THR A 43 -2.60 15.43 22.68
CA THR A 43 -1.53 14.88 21.81
C THR A 43 -1.26 15.71 20.55
N GLY A 44 -2.16 16.63 20.21
CA GLY A 44 -2.15 17.37 18.96
C GLY A 44 -2.40 16.49 17.73
N ILE A 45 -2.87 15.26 17.90
CA ILE A 45 -3.25 14.38 16.79
C ILE A 45 -4.66 14.76 16.33
N PRO A 46 -4.86 15.12 15.05
CA PRO A 46 -6.18 15.55 14.58
C PRO A 46 -7.26 14.49 14.82
N ASN A 47 -8.46 14.92 15.21
CA ASN A 47 -9.60 14.04 15.46
C ASN A 47 -9.88 13.09 14.29
N SER A 48 -9.70 13.57 13.05
CA SER A 48 -9.86 12.76 11.84
C SER A 48 -8.92 11.55 11.76
N ASN A 49 -7.71 11.64 12.31
CA ASN A 49 -6.81 10.48 12.43
C ASN A 49 -7.29 9.53 13.53
N LEU A 50 -7.67 10.07 14.69
CA LEU A 50 -8.13 9.28 15.83
C LEU A 50 -9.39 8.49 15.47
N ALA A 51 -10.37 9.14 14.85
CA ALA A 51 -11.60 8.51 14.37
C ALA A 51 -11.31 7.41 13.33
N ARG A 52 -10.41 7.68 12.37
CA ARG A 52 -10.00 6.67 11.37
C ARG A 52 -9.31 5.47 12.01
N TRP A 53 -8.43 5.67 12.99
CA TRP A 53 -7.77 4.54 13.66
C TRP A 53 -8.74 3.74 14.52
N LYS A 54 -9.73 4.39 15.13
CA LYS A 54 -10.82 3.70 15.83
C LYS A 54 -11.62 2.80 14.89
N GLN A 55 -11.90 3.25 13.66
CA GLN A 55 -12.52 2.40 12.63
C GLN A 55 -11.63 1.25 12.17
N GLN A 56 -10.31 1.39 12.29
CA GLN A 56 -9.32 0.38 11.92
C GLN A 56 -8.78 -0.39 13.14
N ALA A 57 -9.48 -0.34 14.28
CA ALA A 57 -8.95 -0.80 15.56
C ALA A 57 -8.51 -2.27 15.51
N ASP A 58 -9.36 -3.16 15.01
CA ASP A 58 -9.05 -4.59 14.88
C ASP A 58 -7.78 -4.83 14.07
N ALA A 59 -7.65 -4.16 12.92
CA ALA A 59 -6.49 -4.31 12.05
C ALA A 59 -5.20 -3.75 12.66
N ILE A 60 -5.29 -2.71 13.50
CA ILE A 60 -4.14 -2.10 14.18
C ILE A 60 -3.76 -2.90 15.44
N LEU A 61 -4.73 -3.43 16.18
CA LEU A 61 -4.50 -4.24 17.37
C LEU A 61 -3.95 -5.63 17.03
N ASN A 62 -4.45 -6.25 15.95
CA ASN A 62 -3.99 -7.56 15.47
C ASN A 62 -2.76 -7.47 14.54
N PHE A 63 -2.10 -6.31 14.45
CA PHE A 63 -0.92 -6.16 13.62
C PHE A 63 0.31 -6.81 14.28
N GLU A 64 0.81 -7.90 13.70
CA GLU A 64 1.97 -8.66 14.21
C GLU A 64 3.33 -8.20 13.62
N GLY A 65 3.32 -7.21 12.72
CA GLY A 65 4.55 -6.74 12.06
C GLY A 65 5.36 -5.74 12.88
N ASN A 66 6.42 -5.20 12.25
CA ASN A 66 7.27 -4.17 12.86
C ASN A 66 6.48 -2.89 13.21
N MET A 67 6.39 -2.58 14.51
CA MET A 67 5.65 -1.44 15.08
C MET A 67 6.18 -0.06 14.66
N LYS A 68 7.39 0.01 14.10
CA LYS A 68 7.96 1.24 13.50
C LYS A 68 7.37 1.56 12.12
N ARG A 69 6.65 0.62 11.48
CA ARG A 69 5.98 0.86 10.20
C ARG A 69 4.80 1.83 10.37
N PHE A 70 4.54 2.61 9.32
CA PHE A 70 3.50 3.64 9.30
C PHE A 70 2.15 3.17 8.75
N HIS A 71 2.11 2.05 8.03
CA HIS A 71 0.93 1.59 7.31
C HIS A 71 0.53 0.17 7.71
N LEU A 72 -0.79 -0.07 7.72
CA LEU A 72 -1.35 -1.43 7.80
C LEU A 72 -0.88 -2.24 6.58
N HIS A 73 -0.80 -3.57 6.73
CA HIS A 73 -0.53 -4.47 5.60
C HIS A 73 -1.51 -4.14 4.45
N GLY A 74 -1.02 -4.17 3.20
CA GLY A 74 -1.82 -3.78 2.03
C GLY A 74 -1.73 -2.30 1.61
N ALA A 75 -1.04 -1.44 2.37
CA ALA A 75 -0.59 -0.14 1.83
C ALA A 75 0.64 -0.26 0.91
N GLY A 76 1.22 -1.45 0.84
CA GLY A 76 2.13 -1.86 -0.23
C GLY A 76 1.32 -2.38 -1.42
N ARG A 77 1.88 -2.21 -2.63
CA ARG A 77 1.33 -2.77 -3.86
C ARG A 77 1.19 -4.30 -3.68
N PRO A 78 0.04 -4.92 -3.95
CA PRO A 78 -0.05 -6.38 -3.99
C PRO A 78 0.90 -6.84 -5.10
N ASN A 79 2.06 -7.37 -4.70
CA ASN A 79 3.10 -7.81 -5.62
C ASN A 79 3.18 -9.34 -5.71
N CYS A 80 2.48 -10.08 -4.84
CA CYS A 80 2.41 -11.52 -4.96
C CYS A 80 1.42 -11.87 -6.07
N ILE A 81 1.97 -12.27 -7.22
CA ILE A 81 1.24 -13.01 -8.23
C ILE A 81 0.89 -14.38 -7.60
N PRO A 82 -0.36 -14.85 -7.71
CA PRO A 82 -0.73 -16.16 -7.22
C PRO A 82 -0.03 -17.24 -8.03
N ASP A 83 0.33 -18.34 -7.38
CA ASP A 83 1.01 -19.47 -8.03
C ASP A 83 2.28 -19.02 -8.78
N SER A 84 3.19 -18.33 -8.06
CA SER A 84 4.48 -17.90 -8.59
C SER A 84 5.28 -19.07 -9.15
N ASP A 85 5.26 -20.20 -8.43
CA ASP A 85 6.04 -21.39 -8.77
C ASP A 85 5.49 -22.04 -10.05
N GLY A 86 4.16 -22.16 -10.18
CA GLY A 86 3.54 -22.64 -11.41
C GLY A 86 3.78 -21.71 -12.60
N LEU A 87 3.78 -20.39 -12.37
CA LEU A 87 4.12 -19.41 -13.39
C LEU A 87 5.59 -19.52 -13.83
N GLU A 88 6.51 -19.72 -12.89
CA GLU A 88 7.94 -19.92 -13.17
C GLU A 88 8.20 -21.18 -13.97
N ILE A 89 7.60 -22.31 -13.58
CA ILE A 89 7.66 -23.57 -14.34
C ILE A 89 7.13 -23.37 -15.76
N PHE A 90 6.03 -22.63 -15.94
CA PHE A 90 5.50 -22.31 -17.26
C PHE A 90 6.47 -21.46 -18.09
N MET A 91 7.14 -20.48 -17.47
CA MET A 91 8.15 -19.67 -18.14
C MET A 91 9.35 -20.50 -18.60
N HIS A 92 9.87 -21.39 -17.75
CA HIS A 92 10.97 -22.30 -18.11
C HIS A 92 10.57 -23.21 -19.27
N LYS A 93 9.44 -23.91 -19.18
CA LYS A 93 8.95 -24.79 -20.27
C LYS A 93 8.81 -24.07 -21.61
N ARG A 94 8.45 -22.78 -21.62
CA ARG A 94 8.38 -22.00 -22.87
C ARG A 94 9.75 -21.62 -23.39
N ARG A 95 10.69 -21.26 -22.52
CA ARG A 95 12.08 -20.95 -22.88
C ARG A 95 12.81 -22.19 -23.39
N ASP A 96 12.63 -23.34 -22.73
CA ASP A 96 13.20 -24.63 -23.13
C ASP A 96 12.68 -25.09 -24.50
N ALA A 97 11.46 -24.68 -24.87
CA ALA A 97 10.88 -24.90 -26.19
C ALA A 97 11.30 -23.84 -27.23
N GLU A 98 12.26 -22.97 -26.91
CA GLU A 98 12.72 -21.83 -27.72
C GLU A 98 11.60 -20.86 -28.15
N LYS A 99 10.49 -20.82 -27.40
CA LYS A 99 9.36 -19.95 -27.73
C LYS A 99 9.47 -18.62 -27.01
N ALA A 100 9.22 -17.53 -27.74
CA ALA A 100 9.12 -16.21 -27.15
C ALA A 100 8.10 -16.18 -25.99
N LEU A 101 8.55 -15.70 -24.83
CA LEU A 101 7.71 -15.43 -23.68
C LEU A 101 7.21 -13.98 -23.77
N THR A 102 5.89 -13.79 -23.77
CA THR A 102 5.29 -12.45 -23.87
C THR A 102 4.32 -12.21 -22.71
N CYS A 103 4.03 -10.94 -22.41
CA CYS A 103 3.05 -10.58 -21.39
C CYS A 103 1.67 -11.23 -21.63
N THR A 104 1.28 -11.40 -22.90
CA THR A 104 0.03 -12.09 -23.27
C THR A 104 0.00 -13.55 -22.79
N HIS A 105 1.12 -14.26 -22.87
CA HIS A 105 1.22 -15.64 -22.38
C HIS A 105 1.05 -15.71 -20.87
N LEU A 106 1.69 -14.80 -20.13
CA LEU A 106 1.59 -14.73 -18.67
C LEU A 106 0.16 -14.35 -18.22
N VAL A 107 -0.48 -13.40 -18.92
CA VAL A 107 -1.89 -13.06 -18.67
C VAL A 107 -2.81 -14.25 -18.95
N ASN A 108 -2.56 -15.02 -20.01
CA ASN A 108 -3.34 -16.21 -20.32
C ASN A 108 -3.15 -17.33 -19.30
N PHE A 109 -1.94 -17.50 -18.75
CA PHE A 109 -1.70 -18.40 -17.63
C PHE A 109 -2.55 -17.98 -16.42
N LEU A 110 -2.53 -16.69 -16.05
CA LEU A 110 -3.32 -16.18 -14.94
C LEU A 110 -4.83 -16.32 -15.17
N LYS A 111 -5.31 -16.11 -16.40
CA LYS A 111 -6.73 -16.34 -16.75
C LYS A 111 -7.17 -17.79 -16.56
N ARG A 112 -6.27 -18.75 -16.79
CA ARG A 112 -6.58 -20.19 -16.72
C ARG A 112 -6.50 -20.73 -15.29
N ASN A 113 -5.47 -20.32 -14.54
CA ASN A 113 -5.18 -20.90 -13.23
C ASN A 113 -5.68 -20.03 -12.07
N ASN A 114 -5.80 -18.72 -12.27
CA ASN A 114 -6.00 -17.73 -11.20
C ASN A 114 -7.03 -16.64 -11.58
N LYS A 115 -8.15 -17.06 -12.20
CA LYS A 115 -9.17 -16.15 -12.73
C LYS A 115 -9.75 -15.22 -11.66
N ASP A 116 -10.17 -15.78 -10.52
CA ASP A 116 -10.79 -15.00 -9.43
C ASP A 116 -9.83 -13.95 -8.89
N TRP A 117 -8.55 -14.30 -8.75
CA TRP A 117 -7.53 -13.35 -8.32
C TRP A 117 -7.34 -12.25 -9.37
N LEU A 118 -7.29 -12.59 -10.65
CA LEU A 118 -7.13 -11.63 -11.74
C LEU A 118 -8.29 -10.62 -11.77
N GLU A 119 -9.53 -11.09 -11.61
CA GLU A 119 -10.71 -10.24 -11.58
C GLU A 119 -10.69 -9.30 -10.36
N ARG A 120 -10.41 -9.82 -9.17
CA ARG A 120 -10.25 -9.00 -7.94
C ARG A 120 -9.11 -8.00 -8.07
N TYR A 121 -8.00 -8.37 -8.69
CA TYR A 121 -6.86 -7.49 -8.90
C TYR A 121 -7.22 -6.35 -9.85
N LEU A 122 -7.92 -6.64 -10.96
CA LEU A 122 -8.32 -5.63 -11.94
C LEU A 122 -9.40 -4.68 -11.37
N ALA A 123 -10.38 -5.20 -10.62
CA ALA A 123 -11.44 -4.40 -10.00
C ALA A 123 -10.90 -3.35 -9.01
N ASN A 124 -9.80 -3.68 -8.32
CA ASN A 124 -9.19 -2.80 -7.32
C ASN A 124 -8.22 -1.76 -7.90
N LYS A 125 -8.11 -1.63 -9.23
CA LYS A 125 -7.12 -0.75 -9.88
C LYS A 125 -7.79 0.18 -10.88
N THR A 126 -7.56 1.49 -10.74
CA THR A 126 -8.01 2.53 -11.68
C THR A 126 -7.50 2.33 -13.11
N SER A 127 -6.34 1.69 -13.30
CA SER A 127 -5.83 1.26 -14.61
C SER A 127 -5.36 -0.20 -14.51
N GLY A 128 -6.32 -1.11 -14.40
CA GLY A 128 -6.10 -2.53 -14.10
C GLY A 128 -5.09 -3.20 -15.03
N TYR A 129 -5.31 -3.14 -16.35
CA TYR A 129 -4.45 -3.85 -17.30
C TYR A 129 -3.03 -3.28 -17.37
N LYS A 130 -2.88 -1.95 -17.39
CA LYS A 130 -1.55 -1.29 -17.36
C LYS A 130 -0.80 -1.62 -16.06
N SER A 131 -1.52 -1.73 -14.95
CA SER A 131 -0.95 -2.11 -13.65
C SER A 131 -0.56 -3.59 -13.61
N LEU A 132 -1.31 -4.46 -14.28
CA LEU A 132 -1.01 -5.88 -14.42
C LEU A 132 0.24 -6.13 -15.27
N LEU A 133 0.36 -5.47 -16.43
CA LEU A 133 1.54 -5.60 -17.28
C LEU A 133 2.82 -5.20 -16.55
N LYS A 134 2.79 -4.09 -15.79
CA LYS A 134 3.93 -3.66 -14.96
C LYS A 134 4.26 -4.64 -13.83
N LEU A 135 3.28 -5.37 -13.31
CA LEU A 135 3.50 -6.39 -12.28
C LEU A 135 4.21 -7.60 -12.89
N LEU A 136 3.73 -8.08 -14.05
CA LEU A 136 4.32 -9.20 -14.79
C LEU A 136 5.75 -8.89 -15.27
N GLN A 137 6.00 -7.68 -15.78
CA GLN A 137 7.34 -7.27 -16.23
C GLN A 137 8.37 -7.32 -15.09
N ARG A 138 7.98 -6.90 -13.89
CA ARG A 138 8.84 -6.94 -12.71
C ARG A 138 9.13 -8.37 -12.28
N PHE A 139 8.10 -9.21 -12.24
CA PHE A 139 8.26 -10.63 -11.92
C PHE A 139 9.23 -11.35 -12.87
N CYS A 140 9.33 -10.93 -14.14
CA CYS A 140 10.30 -11.48 -15.08
C CYS A 140 11.71 -10.84 -14.99
N SER A 141 11.87 -9.76 -14.23
CA SER A 141 13.13 -9.02 -14.08
C SER A 141 13.81 -9.25 -12.72
N ASP A 142 13.08 -9.85 -11.78
CA ASP A 142 13.60 -10.41 -10.52
C ASP A 142 14.20 -11.80 -10.79
#